data_AF-A0A1H6WLW7-F1
#
_entry.id   AF-A0A1H6WLW7-F1
#
_cell.length_a   1.000
_cell.length_b   1.000
_cell.length_c   1.000
_cell.angle_alpha   90.00
_cell.angle_beta   90.00
_cell.angle_gamma   90.00
#
_symmetry.space_group_name_H-M   'P 1'
#
loop_
_entity.id
_entity.type
_entity.pdbx_description
1 polymer ?
#
loop_
_entity_poly.entity_id
_entity_poly.type
_entity_poly.pdbx_seq_one_letter_code
_entity_poly.pdbx_strand_id
1 'polypeptide(L)'
;MNYLKRKLFPLAILTVCSTTAWAQKFTIPVFPDTQTEVSSKHDMYFSRFKWVLSHRDSLNIPMVLHVGDLVNFDNYDHYDVASQGYEAFDRARLPYAITLGNHDTEAVGFMSGSAAPGNVNQNLRKTQKFNAYFPPARFINQRGRYEEGKSDNAYYTFKVGDTNWLVITLEFCPRLGAINWAGDVAKAFFNYNVIVVTHYHLTSKGEIGKNNAGYGDFSPQDVFDKLVKLHSNIRFVLSGHVMHSALKVDDGKEGNKVYQILQDYQNEDFGGGYIRLLDFDIEKGTVAASMYSPYYNKTKEDTSKFTITGIDFIKQNEPRARTLPVK
;
A
#
# COMPACT_ATOMS: atom_id res chain seq x y z
N MET A 1 -67.20 -48.37 -1.66
CA MET A 1 -66.66 -47.29 -2.53
C MET A 1 -66.14 -46.18 -1.63
N ASN A 2 -64.82 -46.02 -1.61
CA ASN A 2 -64.06 -45.28 -0.58
C ASN A 2 -64.11 -43.76 -0.76
N TYR A 3 -64.37 -43.04 0.33
CA TYR A 3 -64.19 -41.59 0.44
C TYR A 3 -62.72 -41.25 0.71
N LEU A 4 -62.05 -40.58 -0.24
CA LEU A 4 -60.67 -40.09 -0.09
C LEU A 4 -60.67 -38.70 0.56
N LYS A 5 -60.24 -38.60 1.82
CA LYS A 5 -59.93 -37.32 2.49
C LYS A 5 -58.57 -36.81 2.00
N ARG A 6 -58.53 -35.72 1.25
CA ARG A 6 -57.30 -34.98 0.93
C ARG A 6 -56.84 -34.19 2.16
N LYS A 7 -55.69 -34.54 2.73
CA LYS A 7 -54.97 -33.74 3.73
C LYS A 7 -54.15 -32.66 2.98
N LEU A 8 -54.42 -31.39 3.26
CA LEU A 8 -53.50 -30.30 2.90
C LEU A 8 -52.34 -30.29 3.89
N PHE A 9 -51.11 -30.36 3.38
CA PHE A 9 -49.90 -30.06 4.14
C PHE A 9 -49.56 -28.56 3.98
N PRO A 10 -49.20 -27.84 5.06
CA PRO A 10 -48.72 -26.47 4.94
C PRO A 10 -47.31 -26.48 4.35
N LEU A 11 -47.14 -25.79 3.23
CA LEU A 11 -45.84 -25.55 2.61
C LEU A 11 -45.13 -24.46 3.44
N ALA A 12 -44.18 -24.85 4.28
CA ALA A 12 -43.31 -23.92 4.97
C ALA A 12 -42.35 -23.29 3.94
N ILE A 13 -42.60 -22.03 3.59
CA ILE A 13 -41.66 -21.24 2.78
C ILE A 13 -40.51 -20.86 3.71
N LEU A 14 -39.39 -21.57 3.58
CA LEU A 14 -38.13 -21.21 4.23
C LEU A 14 -37.54 -20.01 3.47
N THR A 15 -37.74 -18.80 3.96
CA THR A 15 -37.00 -17.63 3.50
C THR A 15 -35.56 -17.75 3.98
N VAL A 16 -34.70 -18.32 3.13
CA VAL A 16 -33.25 -18.25 3.34
C VAL A 16 -32.85 -16.81 3.10
N CYS A 17 -32.76 -16.04 4.18
CA CYS A 17 -32.12 -14.73 4.16
C CYS A 17 -30.62 -15.01 3.98
N SER A 18 -30.15 -15.02 2.73
CA SER A 18 -28.74 -15.07 2.42
C SER A 18 -28.11 -13.75 2.86
N THR A 19 -27.71 -13.67 4.13
CA THR A 19 -26.72 -12.69 4.54
C THR A 19 -25.46 -13.05 3.76
N THR A 20 -25.20 -12.31 2.67
CA THR A 20 -23.89 -12.31 2.04
C THR A 20 -22.91 -11.97 3.15
N ALA A 21 -22.14 -12.94 3.63
CA ALA A 21 -21.04 -12.70 4.53
C ALA A 21 -19.99 -11.97 3.69
N TRP A 22 -20.06 -10.65 3.68
CA TRP A 22 -18.99 -9.85 3.09
C TRP A 22 -17.73 -10.20 3.88
N ALA A 23 -16.65 -10.60 3.19
CA ALA A 23 -15.42 -10.93 3.87
C ALA A 23 -14.96 -9.73 4.71
N GLN A 24 -15.01 -9.85 6.03
CA GLN A 24 -14.45 -8.86 6.97
C GLN A 24 -12.96 -9.11 7.22
N LYS A 25 -12.39 -10.07 6.50
CA LYS A 25 -10.96 -10.37 6.50
C LYS A 25 -10.40 -10.28 5.09
N PHE A 26 -9.27 -9.62 4.97
CA PHE A 26 -8.53 -9.51 3.73
C PHE A 26 -7.06 -9.27 4.00
N THR A 27 -6.23 -9.59 3.03
CA THR A 27 -4.80 -9.35 3.08
C THR A 27 -4.41 -8.29 2.07
N ILE A 28 -3.57 -7.34 2.49
CA ILE A 28 -2.84 -6.47 1.56
C ILE A 28 -1.40 -6.97 1.46
N PRO A 29 -0.96 -7.50 0.30
CA PRO A 29 0.44 -7.67 -0.01
C PRO A 29 1.10 -6.32 -0.22
N VAL A 30 2.20 -6.08 0.47
CA VAL A 30 3.05 -4.90 0.32
C VAL A 30 4.43 -5.38 -0.13
N PHE A 31 4.83 -4.98 -1.33
CA PHE A 31 6.15 -5.25 -1.89
C PHE A 31 7.14 -4.24 -1.31
N PRO A 32 8.23 -4.71 -0.68
CA PRO A 32 9.38 -3.89 -0.29
C PRO A 32 10.13 -3.36 -1.53
N ASP A 33 11.26 -2.72 -1.28
CA ASP A 33 12.25 -2.26 -2.26
C ASP A 33 12.76 -3.46 -3.09
N THR A 34 12.32 -3.57 -4.35
CA THR A 34 12.60 -4.74 -5.23
C THR A 34 13.81 -4.54 -6.13
N GLN A 35 14.43 -3.37 -6.06
CA GLN A 35 15.49 -2.91 -6.94
C GLN A 35 16.60 -3.95 -7.21
N THR A 36 17.13 -4.59 -6.17
CA THR A 36 18.24 -5.55 -6.26
C THR A 36 17.80 -6.84 -6.97
N GLU A 37 16.54 -7.24 -6.82
CA GLU A 37 15.98 -8.41 -7.50
C GLU A 37 15.68 -8.14 -8.96
N VAL A 38 15.12 -6.96 -9.26
CA VAL A 38 14.88 -6.51 -10.63
C VAL A 38 16.20 -6.40 -11.40
N SER A 39 17.30 -6.07 -10.73
CA SER A 39 18.62 -5.98 -11.37
C SER A 39 19.30 -7.34 -11.57
N SER A 40 19.11 -8.30 -10.67
CA SER A 40 19.99 -9.49 -10.62
C SER A 40 19.35 -10.82 -10.19
N LYS A 41 18.09 -10.84 -9.76
CA LYS A 41 17.38 -12.05 -9.26
C LYS A 41 15.93 -12.11 -9.77
N HIS A 42 15.75 -12.12 -11.08
CA HIS A 42 14.43 -12.03 -11.70
C HIS A 42 13.46 -13.14 -11.26
N ASP A 43 13.92 -14.39 -11.09
CA ASP A 43 13.05 -15.48 -10.62
C ASP A 43 12.49 -15.22 -9.22
N MET A 44 13.28 -14.58 -8.35
CA MET A 44 12.87 -14.15 -7.02
C MET A 44 11.82 -13.03 -7.12
N TYR A 45 12.07 -12.03 -7.95
CA TYR A 45 11.12 -10.96 -8.25
C TYR A 45 9.77 -11.52 -8.75
N PHE A 46 9.79 -12.33 -9.82
CA PHE A 46 8.58 -12.90 -10.44
C PHE A 46 7.84 -13.89 -9.54
N SER A 47 8.51 -14.54 -8.59
CA SER A 47 7.86 -15.44 -7.63
C SER A 47 6.75 -14.75 -6.83
N ARG A 48 6.91 -13.44 -6.52
CA ARG A 48 5.89 -12.67 -5.79
C ARG A 48 4.61 -12.53 -6.56
N PHE A 49 4.70 -12.14 -7.83
CA PHE A 49 3.55 -11.94 -8.70
C PHE A 49 2.78 -13.25 -8.88
N LYS A 50 3.50 -14.35 -9.15
CA LYS A 50 2.90 -15.68 -9.26
C LYS A 50 2.15 -16.08 -7.99
N TRP A 51 2.78 -15.89 -6.83
CA TRP A 51 2.19 -16.27 -5.54
C TRP A 51 0.97 -15.41 -5.19
N VAL A 52 1.05 -14.09 -5.38
CA VAL A 52 -0.09 -13.20 -5.14
C VAL A 52 -1.27 -13.61 -6.01
N LEU A 53 -1.04 -13.87 -7.30
CA LEU A 53 -2.11 -14.29 -8.21
C LEU A 53 -2.72 -15.65 -7.82
N SER A 54 -1.91 -16.61 -7.34
CA SER A 54 -2.43 -17.91 -6.91
C SER A 54 -3.18 -17.88 -5.58
N HIS A 55 -2.99 -16.85 -4.75
CA HIS A 55 -3.62 -16.75 -3.43
C HIS A 55 -4.64 -15.60 -3.32
N ARG A 56 -4.84 -14.82 -4.38
CA ARG A 56 -5.69 -13.61 -4.36
C ARG A 56 -7.09 -13.86 -3.84
N ASP A 57 -7.71 -14.97 -4.26
CA ASP A 57 -9.09 -15.28 -3.90
C ASP A 57 -9.16 -15.80 -2.46
N SER A 58 -8.23 -16.66 -2.03
CA SER A 58 -8.18 -17.18 -0.66
C SER A 58 -7.85 -16.11 0.39
N LEU A 59 -7.12 -15.07 0.00
CA LEU A 59 -6.71 -13.98 0.88
C LEU A 59 -7.57 -12.71 0.70
N ASN A 60 -8.62 -12.78 -0.13
CA ASN A 60 -9.47 -11.63 -0.47
C ASN A 60 -8.67 -10.37 -0.84
N ILE A 61 -7.59 -10.51 -1.62
CA ILE A 61 -6.64 -9.42 -1.89
C ILE A 61 -7.36 -8.32 -2.68
N PRO A 62 -7.57 -7.11 -2.10
CA PRO A 62 -8.27 -6.05 -2.80
C PRO A 62 -7.34 -5.28 -3.75
N MET A 63 -6.05 -5.21 -3.40
CA MET A 63 -4.99 -4.60 -4.18
C MET A 63 -3.60 -4.96 -3.62
N VAL A 64 -2.55 -4.73 -4.41
CA VAL A 64 -1.14 -4.84 -4.02
C VAL A 64 -0.53 -3.44 -3.86
N LEU A 65 0.36 -3.26 -2.88
CA LEU A 65 1.10 -2.01 -2.67
C LEU A 65 2.59 -2.22 -2.91
N HIS A 66 3.33 -1.20 -3.34
CA HIS A 66 4.79 -1.19 -3.42
C HIS A 66 5.35 0.11 -2.84
N VAL A 67 6.36 0.00 -1.97
CA VAL A 67 6.90 1.14 -1.21
C VAL A 67 8.05 1.88 -1.93
N GLY A 68 8.12 1.82 -3.25
CA GLY A 68 9.16 2.47 -4.05
C GLY A 68 10.47 1.67 -4.15
N ASP A 69 11.43 2.27 -4.85
CA ASP A 69 12.63 1.62 -5.39
C ASP A 69 12.29 0.29 -6.07
N LEU A 70 11.44 0.44 -7.08
CA LEU A 70 11.06 -0.64 -7.99
C LEU A 70 12.28 -1.09 -8.82
N VAL A 71 13.12 -0.14 -9.25
CA VAL A 71 14.31 -0.42 -10.06
C VAL A 71 15.59 -0.04 -9.32
N ASN A 72 16.73 -0.67 -9.63
CA ASN A 72 18.02 -0.31 -9.00
C ASN A 72 18.71 0.88 -9.63
N PHE A 73 18.41 1.16 -10.88
CA PHE A 73 18.93 2.30 -11.60
C PHE A 73 17.83 2.75 -12.54
N ASP A 74 17.76 4.04 -12.80
CA ASP A 74 16.83 4.62 -13.77
C ASP A 74 17.25 4.25 -15.21
N ASN A 75 17.11 2.98 -15.60
CA ASN A 75 17.48 2.44 -16.91
C ASN A 75 16.37 1.57 -17.51
N TYR A 76 16.35 1.46 -18.83
CA TYR A 76 15.27 0.77 -19.55
C TYR A 76 15.18 -0.72 -19.19
N ASP A 77 16.31 -1.43 -19.13
CA ASP A 77 16.32 -2.88 -18.85
C ASP A 77 15.67 -3.22 -17.50
N HIS A 78 15.91 -2.42 -16.45
CA HIS A 78 15.25 -2.65 -15.15
C HIS A 78 13.75 -2.35 -15.20
N TYR A 79 13.35 -1.28 -15.90
CA TYR A 79 11.93 -0.99 -16.07
C TYR A 79 11.21 -2.04 -16.93
N ASP A 80 11.87 -2.62 -17.94
CA ASP A 80 11.35 -3.74 -18.73
C ASP A 80 11.06 -4.94 -17.82
N VAL A 81 12.03 -5.33 -16.97
CA VAL A 81 11.86 -6.44 -16.01
C VAL A 81 10.75 -6.13 -15.01
N ALA A 82 10.76 -4.93 -14.43
CA ALA A 82 9.75 -4.52 -13.46
C ALA A 82 8.34 -4.52 -14.09
N SER A 83 8.20 -3.96 -15.29
CA SER A 83 6.92 -3.89 -15.99
C SER A 83 6.35 -5.28 -16.27
N GLN A 84 7.18 -6.25 -16.68
CA GLN A 84 6.76 -7.63 -16.96
C GLN A 84 6.09 -8.30 -15.75
N GLY A 85 6.56 -8.01 -14.53
CA GLY A 85 5.92 -8.51 -13.30
C GLY A 85 4.50 -7.98 -13.19
N TYR A 86 4.35 -6.66 -13.28
CA TYR A 86 3.06 -5.98 -13.16
C TYR A 86 2.11 -6.24 -14.33
N GLU A 87 2.59 -6.59 -15.52
CA GLU A 87 1.72 -7.04 -16.62
C GLU A 87 0.91 -8.29 -16.25
N ALA A 88 1.44 -9.14 -15.36
CA ALA A 88 0.68 -10.28 -14.85
C ALA A 88 -0.54 -9.80 -14.04
N PHE A 89 -0.40 -8.72 -13.26
CA PHE A 89 -1.51 -8.09 -12.55
C PHE A 89 -2.47 -7.38 -13.50
N ASP A 90 -1.97 -6.69 -14.53
CA ASP A 90 -2.81 -6.03 -15.54
C ASP A 90 -3.72 -7.05 -16.26
N ARG A 91 -3.14 -8.16 -16.75
CA ARG A 91 -3.88 -9.25 -17.41
C ARG A 91 -4.92 -9.87 -16.48
N ALA A 92 -4.57 -10.03 -15.21
CA ALA A 92 -5.45 -10.59 -14.19
C ALA A 92 -6.46 -9.58 -13.62
N ARG A 93 -6.38 -8.31 -14.04
CA ARG A 93 -7.12 -7.16 -13.51
C ARG A 93 -7.01 -7.04 -11.98
N LEU A 94 -5.85 -7.39 -11.42
CA LEU A 94 -5.56 -7.20 -10.00
C LEU A 94 -5.08 -5.76 -9.78
N PRO A 95 -5.77 -4.92 -9.00
CA PRO A 95 -5.34 -3.55 -8.78
C PRO A 95 -4.03 -3.47 -7.98
N TYR A 96 -3.23 -2.45 -8.26
CA TYR A 96 -2.04 -2.13 -7.47
C TYR A 96 -1.78 -0.63 -7.40
N ALA A 97 -0.96 -0.23 -6.43
CA ALA A 97 -0.42 1.11 -6.32
C ALA A 97 1.08 1.04 -6.04
N ILE A 98 1.85 1.91 -6.68
CA ILE A 98 3.30 2.02 -6.52
C ILE A 98 3.59 3.45 -6.09
N THR A 99 4.25 3.62 -4.96
CA THR A 99 4.90 4.90 -4.64
C THR A 99 6.30 4.90 -5.24
N LEU A 100 6.87 6.07 -5.51
CA LEU A 100 8.21 6.16 -6.11
C LEU A 100 9.26 6.35 -5.01
N GLY A 101 10.34 5.58 -5.12
CA GLY A 101 11.57 5.81 -4.36
C GLY A 101 12.56 6.68 -5.13
N ASN A 102 13.74 6.88 -4.56
CA ASN A 102 14.75 7.72 -5.21
C ASN A 102 15.34 7.05 -6.47
N HIS A 103 15.42 5.72 -6.52
CA HIS A 103 15.92 4.98 -7.68
C HIS A 103 14.94 4.96 -8.86
N ASP A 104 13.67 5.30 -8.64
CA ASP A 104 12.63 5.37 -9.66
C ASP A 104 12.60 6.73 -10.41
N THR A 105 13.66 7.53 -10.27
CA THR A 105 13.76 8.90 -10.77
C THR A 105 15.15 9.18 -11.34
N GLU A 106 15.35 10.30 -12.02
CA GLU A 106 16.69 10.73 -12.43
C GLU A 106 17.61 11.12 -11.23
N ALA A 107 17.14 11.04 -9.98
CA ALA A 107 17.97 11.34 -8.80
C ALA A 107 19.10 10.32 -8.61
N VAL A 108 18.95 9.09 -9.10
CA VAL A 108 20.00 8.06 -9.06
C VAL A 108 20.54 7.82 -10.47
N GLY A 109 21.87 7.89 -10.61
CA GLY A 109 22.52 7.81 -11.92
C GLY A 109 22.44 6.42 -12.58
N PHE A 110 22.57 6.39 -13.90
CA PHE A 110 22.70 5.15 -14.67
C PHE A 110 23.91 4.34 -14.15
N MET A 111 23.65 3.16 -13.57
CA MET A 111 24.67 2.28 -12.99
C MET A 111 25.46 2.88 -11.80
N SER A 112 24.89 3.88 -11.12
CA SER A 112 25.50 4.46 -9.91
C SER A 112 24.46 4.57 -8.82
N GLY A 113 24.73 4.00 -7.65
CA GLY A 113 23.89 4.18 -6.45
C GLY A 113 24.04 5.56 -5.80
N SER A 114 24.80 6.49 -6.41
CA SER A 114 24.96 7.86 -5.93
C SER A 114 23.96 8.81 -6.59
N ALA A 115 23.73 9.94 -5.92
CA ALA A 115 22.96 11.03 -6.48
C ALA A 115 23.52 11.46 -7.84
N ALA A 116 22.65 11.59 -8.85
CA ALA A 116 23.03 12.05 -10.17
C ALA A 116 23.59 13.50 -10.11
N PRO A 117 24.54 13.86 -10.99
CA PRO A 117 25.09 15.21 -11.03
C PRO A 117 24.03 16.29 -11.21
N GLY A 118 24.33 17.50 -10.72
CA GLY A 118 23.45 18.66 -10.83
C GLY A 118 22.49 18.79 -9.66
N ASN A 119 21.27 19.29 -9.93
CA ASN A 119 20.28 19.52 -8.88
C ASN A 119 19.46 18.26 -8.62
N VAL A 120 19.91 17.45 -7.65
CA VAL A 120 19.25 16.19 -7.25
C VAL A 120 17.77 16.38 -6.88
N ASN A 121 17.39 17.53 -6.29
CA ASN A 121 15.98 17.81 -5.94
C ASN A 121 15.10 17.96 -7.18
N GLN A 122 15.64 18.55 -8.26
CA GLN A 122 14.92 18.63 -9.53
C GLN A 122 14.87 17.27 -10.23
N ASN A 123 15.98 16.53 -10.20
CA ASN A 123 16.06 15.20 -10.81
C ASN A 123 15.08 14.20 -10.15
N LEU A 124 14.84 14.32 -8.85
CA LEU A 124 13.85 13.54 -8.11
C LEU A 124 12.41 13.71 -8.63
N ARG A 125 12.12 14.80 -9.36
CA ARG A 125 10.78 15.06 -9.94
C ARG A 125 10.67 14.65 -11.41
N LYS A 126 11.76 14.15 -11.99
CA LYS A 126 11.82 13.64 -13.36
C LYS A 126 11.59 12.13 -13.34
N THR A 127 10.37 11.76 -13.71
CA THR A 127 9.83 10.40 -13.60
C THR A 127 9.20 9.95 -14.93
N GLN A 128 9.65 10.54 -16.04
CA GLN A 128 9.15 10.25 -17.38
C GLN A 128 9.33 8.77 -17.72
N LYS A 129 10.46 8.17 -17.32
CA LYS A 129 10.72 6.74 -17.54
C LYS A 129 9.72 5.88 -16.79
N PHE A 130 9.58 6.08 -15.47
CA PHE A 130 8.54 5.41 -14.68
C PHE A 130 7.15 5.53 -15.32
N ASN A 131 6.71 6.74 -15.65
CA ASN A 131 5.36 6.98 -16.18
C ASN A 131 5.16 6.48 -17.63
N ALA A 132 6.23 6.23 -18.39
CA ALA A 132 6.15 5.57 -19.70
C ALA A 132 5.86 4.07 -19.56
N TYR A 133 6.47 3.41 -18.58
CA TYR A 133 6.22 1.99 -18.28
C TYR A 133 4.95 1.77 -17.47
N PHE A 134 4.66 2.69 -16.56
CA PHE A 134 3.51 2.67 -15.67
C PHE A 134 2.60 3.87 -15.94
N PRO A 135 2.01 3.99 -17.15
CA PRO A 135 1.10 5.07 -17.42
C PRO A 135 -0.16 4.93 -16.54
N PRO A 136 -0.82 6.05 -16.19
CA PRO A 136 -2.08 6.08 -15.49
C PRO A 136 -3.12 5.00 -15.83
N ALA A 137 -3.21 4.61 -17.11
CA ALA A 137 -4.18 3.64 -17.60
C ALA A 137 -3.98 2.23 -17.03
N ARG A 138 -2.77 1.87 -16.57
CA ARG A 138 -2.51 0.57 -15.92
C ARG A 138 -3.11 0.48 -14.52
N PHE A 139 -3.21 1.63 -13.84
CA PHE A 139 -3.69 1.72 -12.46
C PHE A 139 -5.22 1.78 -12.38
N ILE A 140 -5.90 0.65 -12.60
CA ILE A 140 -7.38 0.57 -12.75
C ILE A 140 -8.19 1.11 -11.54
N ASN A 141 -7.60 1.15 -10.34
CA ASN A 141 -8.24 1.69 -9.14
C ASN A 141 -7.82 3.13 -8.79
N GLN A 142 -6.93 3.74 -9.59
CA GLN A 142 -6.59 5.15 -9.42
C GLN A 142 -7.82 6.02 -9.68
N ARG A 143 -8.02 7.04 -8.84
CA ARG A 143 -9.16 7.96 -8.88
C ARG A 143 -8.75 9.42 -9.02
N GLY A 144 -7.51 9.74 -8.67
CA GLY A 144 -6.91 11.04 -8.96
C GLY A 144 -5.41 11.04 -8.83
N ARG A 145 -4.81 12.17 -9.23
CA ARG A 145 -3.38 12.45 -9.27
C ARG A 145 -3.15 13.92 -8.98
N TYR A 146 -1.99 14.24 -8.42
CA TYR A 146 -1.57 15.63 -8.21
C TYR A 146 -1.16 16.31 -9.52
N GLU A 147 -0.32 15.64 -10.31
CA GLU A 147 0.17 16.14 -11.60
C GLU A 147 -0.45 15.33 -12.75
N GLU A 148 -0.90 16.00 -13.81
CA GLU A 148 -1.47 15.34 -14.99
C GLU A 148 -0.45 14.39 -15.64
N GLY A 149 -0.92 13.22 -16.09
CA GLY A 149 -0.07 12.22 -16.73
C GLY A 149 0.89 11.47 -15.79
N LYS A 150 1.00 11.89 -14.53
CA LYS A 150 1.93 11.31 -13.55
C LYS A 150 1.19 10.57 -12.44
N SER A 151 1.74 9.44 -11.99
CA SER A 151 1.25 8.70 -10.82
C SER A 151 2.19 8.78 -9.61
N ASP A 152 3.17 9.69 -9.65
CA ASP A 152 4.11 9.99 -8.55
C ASP A 152 3.40 10.29 -7.23
N ASN A 153 2.28 11.02 -7.31
CA ASN A 153 1.35 11.26 -6.20
C ASN A 153 -0.05 10.98 -6.71
N ALA A 154 -0.68 9.93 -6.19
CA ALA A 154 -1.96 9.43 -6.66
C ALA A 154 -2.79 8.86 -5.52
N TYR A 155 -4.10 8.79 -5.72
CA TYR A 155 -4.98 8.11 -4.78
C TYR A 155 -5.86 7.06 -5.45
N TYR A 156 -6.12 6.00 -4.69
CA TYR A 156 -6.78 4.79 -5.12
C TYR A 156 -7.85 4.42 -4.11
N THR A 157 -8.94 3.81 -4.56
CA THR A 157 -10.00 3.36 -3.66
C THR A 157 -10.36 1.91 -3.88
N PHE A 158 -10.70 1.24 -2.79
CA PHE A 158 -11.29 -0.10 -2.79
C PHE A 158 -12.26 -0.24 -1.60
N LYS A 159 -13.03 -1.34 -1.60
CA LYS A 159 -14.00 -1.65 -0.55
C LYS A 159 -13.85 -3.10 -0.12
N VAL A 160 -13.96 -3.34 1.18
CA VAL A 160 -14.03 -4.68 1.76
C VAL A 160 -15.00 -4.63 2.94
N GLY A 161 -15.95 -5.57 2.99
CA GLY A 161 -16.97 -5.54 4.05
C GLY A 161 -17.76 -4.23 4.06
N ASP A 162 -18.00 -3.73 5.27
CA ASP A 162 -18.61 -2.44 5.54
C ASP A 162 -17.58 -1.31 5.66
N THR A 163 -16.38 -1.47 5.09
CA THR A 163 -15.31 -0.45 5.13
C THR A 163 -14.93 0.05 3.75
N ASN A 164 -14.69 1.35 3.65
CA ASN A 164 -14.10 1.99 2.49
C ASN A 164 -12.62 2.27 2.77
N TRP A 165 -11.78 2.10 1.75
CA TRP A 165 -10.34 2.28 1.86
C TRP A 165 -9.81 3.23 0.82
N LEU A 166 -8.89 4.08 1.27
CA LEU A 166 -8.17 5.04 0.44
C LEU A 166 -6.68 4.76 0.59
N VAL A 167 -6.00 4.58 -0.54
CA VAL A 167 -4.54 4.53 -0.58
C VAL A 167 -4.06 5.82 -1.22
N ILE A 168 -3.15 6.53 -0.57
CA ILE A 168 -2.47 7.71 -1.11
C ILE A 168 -1.00 7.37 -1.27
N THR A 169 -0.49 7.39 -2.50
CA THR A 169 0.95 7.32 -2.77
C THR A 169 1.52 8.74 -2.76
N LEU A 170 2.67 8.91 -2.12
CA LEU A 170 3.39 10.17 -2.06
C LEU A 170 4.81 10.01 -2.60
N GLU A 171 5.24 10.97 -3.41
CA GLU A 171 6.60 11.03 -3.92
C GLU A 171 7.63 11.08 -2.77
N PHE A 172 8.83 10.56 -3.02
CA PHE A 172 9.93 10.61 -2.05
C PHE A 172 10.20 12.04 -1.57
N CYS A 173 10.30 12.21 -0.24
CA CYS A 173 10.51 13.48 0.45
C CYS A 173 9.70 14.63 -0.21
N PRO A 174 8.36 14.58 -0.06
CA PRO A 174 7.43 15.24 -0.99
C PRO A 174 7.48 16.75 -0.92
N ARG A 175 7.13 17.40 -2.03
CA ARG A 175 6.90 18.84 -2.09
C ARG A 175 5.69 19.25 -1.25
N LEU A 176 5.67 20.48 -0.74
CA LEU A 176 4.52 21.01 0.03
C LEU A 176 3.19 20.92 -0.75
N GLY A 177 3.23 21.14 -2.07
CA GLY A 177 2.05 21.03 -2.92
C GLY A 177 1.43 19.63 -2.89
N ALA A 178 2.26 18.58 -2.94
CA ALA A 178 1.80 17.20 -2.84
C ALA A 178 1.24 16.87 -1.45
N ILE A 179 1.88 17.38 -0.38
CA ILE A 179 1.39 17.24 1.01
C ILE A 179 0.00 17.88 1.15
N ASN A 180 -0.17 19.12 0.68
CA ASN A 180 -1.43 19.85 0.76
C ASN A 180 -2.53 19.14 -0.05
N TRP A 181 -2.21 18.72 -1.28
CA TRP A 181 -3.12 17.96 -2.12
C TRP A 181 -3.58 16.66 -1.44
N ALA A 182 -2.66 15.90 -0.85
CA ALA A 182 -3.00 14.68 -0.11
C ALA A 182 -3.88 14.98 1.12
N GLY A 183 -3.68 16.12 1.78
CA GLY A 183 -4.53 16.58 2.88
C GLY A 183 -5.96 16.91 2.41
N ASP A 184 -6.09 17.57 1.27
CA ASP A 184 -7.41 17.84 0.66
C ASP A 184 -8.12 16.55 0.27
N VAL A 185 -7.40 15.57 -0.30
CA VAL A 185 -7.93 14.24 -0.60
C VAL A 185 -8.35 13.53 0.70
N ALA A 186 -7.49 13.44 1.71
CA ALA A 186 -7.81 12.79 2.98
C ALA A 186 -9.04 13.42 3.66
N LYS A 187 -9.21 14.74 3.54
CA LYS A 187 -10.39 15.48 4.02
C LYS A 187 -11.65 15.13 3.22
N ALA A 188 -11.56 15.09 1.89
CA ALA A 188 -12.69 14.75 1.03
C ALA A 188 -13.19 13.31 1.26
N PHE A 189 -12.28 12.41 1.62
CA PHE A 189 -12.54 11.00 1.92
C PHE A 189 -12.54 10.72 3.44
N PHE A 190 -13.07 11.63 4.25
CA PHE A 190 -13.10 11.53 5.72
C PHE A 190 -13.69 10.22 6.26
N ASN A 191 -14.59 9.58 5.51
CA ASN A 191 -15.25 8.32 5.87
C ASN A 191 -14.50 7.05 5.39
N TYR A 192 -13.25 7.17 4.93
CA TYR A 192 -12.42 6.06 4.46
C TYR A 192 -11.30 5.76 5.45
N ASN A 193 -10.89 4.50 5.59
CA ASN A 193 -9.64 4.15 6.25
C ASN A 193 -8.49 4.45 5.29
N VAL A 194 -7.62 5.40 5.66
CA VAL A 194 -6.54 5.86 4.78
C VAL A 194 -5.21 5.18 5.11
N ILE A 195 -4.58 4.65 4.07
CA ILE A 195 -3.20 4.16 4.05
C ILE A 195 -2.38 5.14 3.22
N VAL A 196 -1.38 5.76 3.83
CA VAL A 196 -0.36 6.53 3.10
C VAL A 196 0.79 5.59 2.78
N VAL A 197 1.24 5.61 1.53
CA VAL A 197 2.43 4.88 1.07
C VAL A 197 3.44 5.91 0.60
N THR A 198 4.62 5.91 1.20
CA THR A 198 5.74 6.80 0.84
C THR A 198 7.03 6.02 0.96
N HIS A 199 8.04 6.35 0.18
CA HIS A 199 9.24 5.53 0.16
C HIS A 199 10.07 5.66 1.44
N TYR A 200 10.32 6.88 1.93
CA TYR A 200 11.04 7.10 3.19
C TYR A 200 10.12 7.69 4.27
N HIS A 201 10.06 7.04 5.43
CA HIS A 201 9.30 7.53 6.58
C HIS A 201 9.97 7.24 7.94
N LEU A 202 10.12 5.96 8.28
CA LEU A 202 10.79 5.55 9.52
C LEU A 202 12.28 5.32 9.29
N THR A 203 13.09 5.59 10.31
CA THR A 203 14.52 5.27 10.38
C THR A 203 14.73 3.81 10.80
N SER A 204 15.99 3.34 10.75
CA SER A 204 16.37 2.00 11.23
C SER A 204 16.12 1.80 12.73
N LYS A 205 15.97 2.89 13.50
CA LYS A 205 15.57 2.84 14.91
C LYS A 205 14.06 2.78 15.12
N GLY A 206 13.28 2.80 14.04
CA GLY A 206 11.82 2.86 14.08
C GLY A 206 11.27 4.26 14.43
N GLU A 207 12.10 5.29 14.48
CA GLU A 207 11.67 6.68 14.70
C GLU A 207 11.26 7.34 13.37
N ILE A 208 10.37 8.33 13.39
CA ILE A 208 10.05 9.14 12.20
C ILE A 208 11.30 9.96 11.82
N GLY A 209 11.69 9.90 10.54
CA GLY A 209 12.85 10.62 10.02
C GLY A 209 12.73 12.13 10.19
N LYS A 210 13.74 12.76 10.80
CA LYS A 210 13.79 14.22 11.03
C LYS A 210 14.48 15.00 9.90
N ASN A 211 15.09 14.29 8.96
CA ASN A 211 15.70 14.87 7.77
C ASN A 211 15.01 14.31 6.53
N ASN A 212 15.29 14.90 5.37
CA ASN A 212 14.83 14.47 4.06
C ASN A 212 15.83 13.48 3.43
N ALA A 213 16.42 12.53 4.15
CA ALA A 213 17.41 11.59 3.57
C ALA A 213 18.61 12.24 2.85
N GLY A 214 18.86 13.55 3.07
CA GLY A 214 19.92 14.33 2.42
C GLY A 214 19.48 15.10 1.16
N TYR A 215 18.29 14.83 0.59
CA TYR A 215 17.73 15.54 -0.57
C TYR A 215 16.20 15.35 -0.70
N GLY A 216 15.57 16.05 -1.62
CA GLY A 216 14.11 16.22 -1.65
C GLY A 216 13.68 17.40 -0.78
N ASP A 217 12.38 17.55 -0.58
CA ASP A 217 11.82 18.79 -0.05
C ASP A 217 11.56 18.69 1.46
N PHE A 218 10.55 17.92 1.87
CA PHE A 218 10.14 17.81 3.27
C PHE A 218 10.55 16.48 3.90
N SER A 219 10.89 16.53 5.18
CA SER A 219 11.23 15.35 5.98
C SER A 219 9.99 14.49 6.27
N PRO A 220 10.14 13.20 6.61
CA PRO A 220 9.05 12.41 7.16
C PRO A 220 8.36 13.05 8.37
N GLN A 221 9.10 13.72 9.24
CA GLN A 221 8.54 14.44 10.39
C GLN A 221 7.64 15.60 9.94
N ASP A 222 8.05 16.35 8.92
CA ASP A 222 7.19 17.38 8.33
C ASP A 222 5.90 16.82 7.73
N VAL A 223 6.00 15.71 6.99
CA VAL A 223 4.84 15.01 6.43
C VAL A 223 3.92 14.52 7.55
N PHE A 224 4.50 13.99 8.63
CA PHE A 224 3.72 13.56 9.78
C PHE A 224 2.96 14.74 10.41
N ASP A 225 3.64 15.85 10.69
CA ASP A 225 3.06 17.00 11.38
C ASP A 225 2.07 17.80 10.51
N LYS A 226 2.30 17.87 9.19
CA LYS A 226 1.51 18.68 8.26
C LYS A 226 0.38 17.90 7.58
N LEU A 227 0.43 16.57 7.60
CA LEU A 227 -0.56 15.70 6.97
C LEU A 227 -1.02 14.60 7.93
N VAL A 228 -0.18 13.61 8.20
CA VAL A 228 -0.62 12.34 8.83
C VAL A 228 -1.33 12.57 10.16
N LYS A 229 -0.73 13.39 11.04
CA LYS A 229 -1.25 13.69 12.37
C LYS A 229 -2.56 14.50 12.31
N LEU A 230 -2.81 15.26 11.25
CA LEU A 230 -3.96 16.18 11.17
C LEU A 230 -5.26 15.54 10.70
N HIS A 231 -5.21 14.31 10.19
CA HIS A 231 -6.35 13.63 9.59
C HIS A 231 -6.65 12.32 10.33
N SER A 232 -7.75 12.30 11.09
CA SER A 232 -8.09 11.18 11.97
C SER A 232 -8.41 9.88 11.24
N ASN A 233 -8.70 9.98 9.94
CA ASN A 233 -8.93 8.86 9.05
C ASN A 233 -7.64 8.28 8.44
N ILE A 234 -6.48 8.93 8.59
CA ILE A 234 -5.18 8.33 8.31
C ILE A 234 -4.81 7.38 9.43
N ARG A 235 -4.79 6.08 9.11
CA ARG A 235 -4.57 4.99 10.06
C ARG A 235 -3.22 4.31 9.86
N PHE A 236 -2.73 4.25 8.62
CA PHE A 236 -1.49 3.55 8.30
C PHE A 236 -0.54 4.42 7.49
N VAL A 237 0.76 4.27 7.74
CA VAL A 237 1.84 4.75 6.85
C VAL A 237 2.75 3.57 6.55
N LEU A 238 3.02 3.31 5.26
CA LEU A 238 3.89 2.22 4.80
C LEU A 238 5.11 2.80 4.09
N SER A 239 6.30 2.29 4.41
CA SER A 239 7.58 2.78 3.87
C SER A 239 8.67 1.70 3.71
N GLY A 240 9.72 2.04 2.96
CA GLY A 240 10.91 1.24 2.66
C GLY A 240 12.21 2.02 2.91
N HIS A 241 13.15 2.02 1.95
CA HIS A 241 14.37 2.85 1.88
C HIS A 241 15.51 2.54 2.88
N VAL A 242 15.20 2.04 4.09
CA VAL A 242 16.14 2.07 5.24
C VAL A 242 16.76 0.72 5.56
N MET A 243 16.55 -0.28 4.72
CA MET A 243 17.08 -1.65 4.86
C MET A 243 16.80 -2.24 6.24
N HIS A 244 15.59 -2.00 6.75
CA HIS A 244 15.16 -2.45 8.06
C HIS A 244 13.67 -2.78 8.08
N SER A 245 13.22 -3.33 9.21
CA SER A 245 11.80 -3.46 9.50
C SER A 245 11.50 -2.88 10.86
N ALA A 246 10.44 -2.07 10.95
CA ALA A 246 10.01 -1.46 12.19
C ALA A 246 8.51 -1.25 12.20
N LEU A 247 7.94 -1.23 13.41
CA LEU A 247 6.59 -0.77 13.70
C LEU A 247 6.70 0.39 14.68
N LYS A 248 6.03 1.49 14.36
CA LYS A 248 5.83 2.62 15.28
C LYS A 248 4.36 2.99 15.34
N VAL A 249 3.88 3.29 16.55
CA VAL A 249 2.53 3.79 16.76
C VAL A 249 2.63 5.18 17.37
N ASP A 250 1.98 6.15 16.75
CA ASP A 250 1.83 7.51 17.27
C ASP A 250 0.36 7.90 17.35
N ASP A 251 0.11 8.96 18.13
CA ASP A 251 -1.20 9.61 18.20
C ASP A 251 -1.32 10.72 17.16
N GLY A 252 -2.41 10.65 16.40
CA GLY A 252 -2.94 11.76 15.63
C GLY A 252 -3.50 12.85 16.55
N LYS A 253 -3.79 14.02 15.97
CA LYS A 253 -4.25 15.20 16.69
C LYS A 253 -5.55 14.95 17.47
N GLU A 254 -6.45 14.15 16.90
CA GLU A 254 -7.75 13.80 17.48
C GLU A 254 -7.70 12.51 18.32
N GLY A 255 -6.50 12.05 18.69
CA GLY A 255 -6.30 10.82 19.49
C GLY A 255 -6.43 9.52 18.70
N ASN A 256 -6.60 9.56 17.38
CA ASN A 256 -6.53 8.38 16.53
C ASN A 256 -5.12 7.78 16.55
N LYS A 257 -4.99 6.46 16.57
CA LYS A 257 -3.70 5.80 16.38
C LYS A 257 -3.30 5.81 14.90
N VAL A 258 -2.02 6.06 14.65
CA VAL A 258 -1.36 5.96 13.34
C VAL A 258 -0.30 4.85 13.44
N TYR A 259 -0.52 3.78 12.67
CA TYR A 259 0.35 2.61 12.61
C TYR A 259 1.32 2.74 11.44
N GLN A 260 2.60 2.90 11.74
CA GLN A 260 3.64 3.20 10.75
C GLN A 260 4.54 1.99 10.62
N ILE A 261 4.63 1.45 9.41
CA ILE A 261 5.30 0.17 9.14
C ILE A 261 6.40 0.40 8.10
N LEU A 262 7.61 0.03 8.48
CA LEU A 262 8.78 -0.01 7.63
C LEU A 262 9.04 -1.46 7.23
N GLN A 263 9.27 -1.70 5.94
CA GLN A 263 9.77 -2.96 5.42
C GLN A 263 10.74 -2.70 4.27
N ASP A 264 11.98 -3.08 4.47
CA ASP A 264 12.99 -3.09 3.42
C ASP A 264 14.04 -4.15 3.75
N TYR A 265 14.23 -5.07 2.82
CA TYR A 265 15.17 -6.18 2.92
C TYR A 265 16.11 -6.24 1.72
N GLN A 266 16.25 -5.16 0.95
CA GLN A 266 17.01 -5.15 -0.30
C GLN A 266 18.47 -5.61 -0.16
N ASN A 267 19.05 -5.48 1.04
CA ASN A 267 20.42 -5.88 1.37
C ASN A 267 20.54 -7.32 1.93
N GLU A 268 19.42 -7.94 2.29
CA GLU A 268 19.35 -9.33 2.74
C GLU A 268 19.06 -10.22 1.53
N ASP A 269 20.08 -10.93 1.04
CA ASP A 269 19.92 -11.89 -0.07
C ASP A 269 19.17 -11.30 -1.28
N PHE A 270 19.66 -10.13 -1.74
CA PHE A 270 19.07 -9.37 -2.84
C PHE A 270 17.61 -8.94 -2.62
N GLY A 271 17.06 -8.96 -1.41
CA GLY A 271 15.62 -8.72 -1.16
C GLY A 271 14.89 -9.95 -0.63
N GLY A 272 15.46 -11.14 -0.83
CA GLY A 272 15.01 -12.41 -0.24
C GLY A 272 13.63 -12.88 -0.73
N GLY A 273 13.02 -12.25 -1.73
CA GLY A 273 11.71 -12.66 -2.22
C GLY A 273 10.55 -12.25 -1.31
N TYR A 274 10.80 -11.46 -0.26
CA TYR A 274 9.79 -11.21 0.76
C TYR A 274 8.66 -10.27 0.32
N ILE A 275 7.45 -10.62 0.75
CA ILE A 275 6.23 -9.83 0.70
C ILE A 275 5.83 -9.56 2.14
N ARG A 276 5.55 -8.30 2.48
CA ARG A 276 4.84 -7.98 3.71
C ARG A 276 3.36 -8.31 3.51
N LEU A 277 2.85 -9.29 4.26
CA LEU A 277 1.42 -9.59 4.29
C LEU A 277 0.80 -8.90 5.49
N LEU A 278 -0.16 -8.02 5.24
CA LEU A 278 -0.98 -7.37 6.27
C LEU A 278 -2.37 -7.99 6.25
N ASP A 279 -2.64 -8.88 7.20
CA ASP A 279 -3.90 -9.61 7.34
C ASP A 279 -4.85 -8.83 8.26
N PHE A 280 -5.85 -8.18 7.66
CA PHE A 280 -6.85 -7.39 8.36
C PHE A 280 -7.99 -8.28 8.84
N ASP A 281 -8.43 -8.08 10.08
CA ASP A 281 -9.68 -8.62 10.63
C ASP A 281 -10.48 -7.43 11.19
N ILE A 282 -11.48 -6.99 10.42
CA ILE A 282 -12.25 -5.77 10.67
C ILE A 282 -13.21 -5.93 11.85
N GLU A 283 -13.66 -7.16 12.13
CA GLU A 283 -14.49 -7.42 13.31
C GLU A 283 -13.67 -7.37 14.58
N LYS A 284 -12.48 -8.01 14.57
CA LYS A 284 -11.60 -8.07 15.74
C LYS A 284 -10.79 -6.79 15.95
N GLY A 285 -10.75 -5.90 14.96
CA GLY A 285 -9.92 -4.70 15.02
C GLY A 285 -8.44 -5.07 15.06
N THR A 286 -8.00 -6.03 14.24
CA THR A 286 -6.61 -6.49 14.23
C THR A 286 -5.98 -6.44 12.85
N VAL A 287 -4.66 -6.24 12.82
CA VAL A 287 -3.81 -6.46 11.64
C VAL A 287 -2.64 -7.34 12.05
N ALA A 288 -2.60 -8.57 11.55
CA ALA A 288 -1.43 -9.41 11.66
C ALA A 288 -0.47 -9.10 10.51
N ALA A 289 0.80 -8.91 10.82
CA ALA A 289 1.85 -8.63 9.87
C ALA A 289 2.86 -9.77 9.84
N SER A 290 3.24 -10.21 8.64
CA SER A 290 4.30 -11.20 8.44
C SER A 290 5.13 -10.86 7.19
N MET A 291 6.39 -11.32 7.16
CA MET A 291 7.23 -11.28 5.96
C MET A 291 7.32 -12.69 5.38
N TYR A 292 6.66 -12.93 4.24
CA TYR A 292 6.66 -14.22 3.58
C TYR A 292 7.42 -14.17 2.26
N SER A 293 8.36 -15.09 2.04
CA SER A 293 9.07 -15.24 0.77
C SER A 293 8.48 -16.41 -0.02
N PRO A 294 7.81 -16.15 -1.16
CA PRO A 294 7.35 -17.22 -2.04
C PRO A 294 8.49 -17.99 -2.70
N TYR A 295 9.62 -17.32 -2.96
CA TYR A 295 10.80 -17.93 -3.56
C TYR A 295 11.37 -19.04 -2.66
N TYR A 296 11.46 -18.78 -1.36
CA TYR A 296 11.94 -19.75 -0.37
C TYR A 296 10.83 -20.57 0.30
N ASN A 297 9.56 -20.26 0.01
CA ASN A 297 8.40 -20.79 0.70
C ASN A 297 8.54 -20.74 2.24
N LYS A 298 8.94 -19.58 2.78
CA LYS A 298 9.15 -19.41 4.22
C LYS A 298 8.67 -18.06 4.72
N THR A 299 8.19 -18.04 5.96
CA THR A 299 7.92 -16.81 6.72
C THR A 299 9.13 -16.48 7.58
N LYS A 300 9.47 -15.20 7.66
CA LYS A 300 10.52 -14.71 8.56
C LYS A 300 10.00 -14.76 10.00
N GLU A 301 10.76 -15.39 10.87
CA GLU A 301 10.44 -15.55 12.29
C GLU A 301 11.33 -14.61 13.12
N ASP A 302 11.10 -13.29 12.96
CA ASP A 302 11.80 -12.23 13.68
C ASP A 302 10.83 -11.10 14.10
N THR A 303 11.37 -9.93 14.46
CA THR A 303 10.58 -8.75 14.87
C THR A 303 9.65 -8.21 13.80
N SER A 304 9.79 -8.66 12.54
CA SER A 304 8.86 -8.31 11.47
C SER A 304 7.51 -9.01 11.61
N LYS A 305 7.39 -10.06 12.42
CA LYS A 305 6.12 -10.74 12.68
C LYS A 305 5.45 -10.16 13.93
N PHE A 306 4.31 -9.49 13.76
CA PHE A 306 3.59 -8.84 14.86
C PHE A 306 2.08 -8.81 14.61
N THR A 307 1.30 -8.49 15.64
CA THR A 307 -0.14 -8.24 15.51
C THR A 307 -0.49 -6.95 16.20
N ILE A 308 -1.10 -6.05 15.45
CA ILE A 308 -1.70 -4.83 15.97
C ILE A 308 -3.13 -5.16 16.39
N THR A 309 -3.54 -4.74 17.57
CA THR A 309 -4.89 -4.98 18.12
C THR A 309 -5.57 -3.67 18.52
N GLY A 310 -6.89 -3.72 18.70
CA GLY A 310 -7.68 -2.55 19.12
C GLY A 310 -7.77 -1.46 18.05
N ILE A 311 -7.67 -1.83 16.77
CA ILE A 311 -7.76 -0.89 15.66
C ILE A 311 -9.21 -0.47 15.47
N ASP A 312 -9.42 0.83 15.55
CA ASP A 312 -10.70 1.49 15.34
C ASP A 312 -10.91 1.83 13.84
N PHE A 313 -11.32 0.82 13.07
CA PHE A 313 -11.63 0.99 11.65
C PHE A 313 -12.93 1.79 11.43
N ILE A 314 -12.92 2.73 10.48
CA ILE A 314 -14.10 3.49 10.07
C ILE A 314 -15.04 2.57 9.27
N LYS A 315 -16.19 2.23 9.86
CA LYS A 315 -17.24 1.42 9.22
C LYS A 315 -18.35 2.32 8.68
N GLN A 316 -18.87 1.98 7.51
CA GLN A 316 -19.83 2.82 6.78
C GLN A 316 -21.21 2.89 7.45
N ASN A 317 -21.52 1.95 8.34
CA ASN A 317 -22.73 1.98 9.16
C ASN A 317 -22.64 2.97 10.34
N GLU A 318 -21.44 3.40 10.74
CA GLU A 318 -21.21 4.28 11.89
C GLU A 318 -21.62 5.74 11.61
N PRO A 319 -22.08 6.50 12.63
CA PRO A 319 -22.43 7.91 12.46
C PRO A 319 -21.29 8.78 11.89
N ARG A 320 -20.05 8.53 12.32
CA ARG A 320 -18.86 9.28 11.85
C ARG A 320 -18.59 9.14 10.35
N ALA A 321 -19.14 8.13 9.69
CA ALA A 321 -19.00 7.94 8.25
C ALA A 321 -20.01 8.75 7.42
N ARG A 322 -21.01 9.39 8.07
CA ARG A 322 -22.12 10.10 7.39
C ARG A 322 -21.98 11.61 7.38
N THR A 323 -21.23 12.17 8.33
CA THR A 323 -21.09 13.61 8.51
C THR A 323 -19.62 13.99 8.45
N LEU A 324 -19.28 14.94 7.58
CA LEU A 324 -17.95 15.56 7.55
C LEU A 324 -17.59 16.07 8.96
N PRO A 325 -16.40 15.73 9.49
CA PRO A 325 -15.94 16.27 10.76
C PRO A 325 -15.94 17.81 10.67
N VAL A 326 -16.69 18.46 11.55
CA VAL A 326 -16.64 19.91 11.71
C VAL A 326 -15.29 20.21 12.37
N LYS A 327 -14.42 20.94 11.66
CA LYS A 327 -13.16 21.43 12.22
C LYS A 327 -13.39 22.61 13.12
#